data_AF-A0A1V5VC96-F1
#
_entry.id   AF-A0A1V5VC96-F1
#
_cell.length_a   1.000
_cell.length_b   1.000
_cell.length_c   1.000
_cell.angle_alpha   90.00
_cell.angle_beta   90.00
_cell.angle_gamma   90.00
#
_symmetry.space_group_name_H-M   'P 1'
#
loop_
_entity.id
_entity.type
_entity.pdbx_description
1 polymer ?
#
loop_
_entity_poly.entity_id
_entity_poly.type
_entity_poly.pdbx_seq_one_letter_code
_entity_poly.pdbx_strand_id
1 'polypeptide(L)'
;MKKLVKQLAAAAASVMIMAVAAPAQELDLSILPADAQEIVQDRLDTRFPPELKSITLNPAAPVGGQPTSITVEISNDAKKTSDETSEVYVLYMANFEMDWQSIKLSSSGNKWTGQLPAFQSGDEVVYSVRAMDSSGNIFIQVPCMVEAENEVMTKEYFAEDCVNSGDLKSCESFLPRGCMMQMALNDSPDENLPAFGRLHDLRIGYDEEFVYVDMVAGAKIEGGSMTPTDIRIYGSLMVNPDVMGGDTSMDAMLKAGGLFAYSPLLKQFESTGYISDCFFGYQRAGAWAVDTKNTTCISRNTNHLIMKTKWSRIESIGANPSGVLQFIPLGVQVTLLDMGAMKFDGRPMDVARWTAAQFTEDTYFQVK
;
A
#
# COMPACT_ATOMS: atom_id res chain seq x y z
N MET A 1 39.76 5.32 6.32
CA MET A 1 38.65 5.47 5.35
C MET A 1 38.23 4.15 4.70
N LYS A 2 39.02 3.46 3.85
CA LYS A 2 38.55 2.21 3.16
C LYS A 2 38.07 1.08 4.08
N LYS A 3 38.67 0.91 5.28
CA LYS A 3 38.25 -0.09 6.28
C LYS A 3 36.95 0.32 7.01
N LEU A 4 36.81 1.61 7.32
CA LEU A 4 35.60 2.19 7.93
C LEU A 4 34.42 2.20 6.94
N VAL A 5 34.67 2.53 5.66
CA VAL A 5 33.67 2.46 4.58
C VAL A 5 33.22 1.00 4.34
N LYS A 6 34.12 0.02 4.44
CA LYS A 6 33.75 -1.41 4.38
C LYS A 6 32.93 -1.87 5.61
N GLN A 7 33.24 -1.36 6.80
CA GLN A 7 32.50 -1.69 8.03
C GLN A 7 31.13 -0.98 8.11
N LEU A 8 31.04 0.25 7.61
CA LEU A 8 29.78 1.01 7.48
C LEU A 8 28.89 0.45 6.36
N ALA A 9 29.47 0.04 5.22
CA ALA A 9 28.76 -0.72 4.20
C ALA A 9 28.23 -2.04 4.77
N ALA A 10 29.01 -2.77 5.57
CA ALA A 10 28.56 -4.01 6.21
C ALA A 10 27.41 -3.78 7.21
N ALA A 11 27.36 -2.66 7.94
CA ALA A 11 26.34 -2.37 8.94
C ALA A 11 25.00 -1.86 8.34
N ALA A 12 25.05 -1.01 7.30
CA ALA A 12 23.85 -0.64 6.53
C ALA A 12 23.33 -1.81 5.69
N ALA A 13 24.24 -2.66 5.22
CA ALA A 13 23.88 -3.91 4.63
C ALA A 13 23.28 -4.87 5.67
N SER A 14 23.69 -4.90 6.93
CA SER A 14 23.25 -5.90 7.94
C SER A 14 21.74 -5.98 8.16
N VAL A 15 20.96 -4.90 8.05
CA VAL A 15 19.48 -5.00 8.16
C VAL A 15 18.86 -5.69 6.93
N MET A 16 19.43 -5.46 5.75
CA MET A 16 19.09 -6.18 4.51
C MET A 16 19.75 -7.57 4.42
N ILE A 17 21.00 -7.71 4.89
CA ILE A 17 21.84 -8.91 4.88
C ILE A 17 21.38 -9.87 5.97
N MET A 18 20.74 -9.42 7.05
CA MET A 18 20.04 -10.35 7.94
C MET A 18 18.83 -10.97 7.24
N ALA A 19 18.17 -10.28 6.31
CA ALA A 19 17.15 -10.88 5.45
C ALA A 19 17.72 -11.69 4.26
N VAL A 20 18.90 -11.34 3.74
CA VAL A 20 19.45 -11.91 2.48
C VAL A 20 20.62 -12.89 2.67
N ALA A 21 21.35 -12.83 3.79
CA ALA A 21 22.54 -13.62 4.07
C ALA A 21 22.47 -14.45 5.36
N ALA A 22 21.43 -14.31 6.18
CA ALA A 22 21.13 -15.35 7.15
C ALA A 22 20.80 -16.64 6.36
N PRO A 23 21.42 -17.79 6.68
CA PRO A 23 20.88 -19.07 6.19
C PRO A 23 19.40 -19.11 6.56
N ALA A 24 18.56 -19.72 5.72
CA ALA A 24 17.09 -19.70 5.70
C ALA A 24 16.33 -20.11 6.99
N GLN A 25 16.98 -20.10 8.15
CA GLN A 25 16.34 -20.13 9.45
C GLN A 25 15.66 -18.77 9.65
N GLU A 26 14.33 -18.83 9.56
CA GLU A 26 13.31 -17.93 10.09
C GLU A 26 13.78 -16.49 10.34
N LEU A 27 13.26 -15.53 9.57
CA LEU A 27 13.36 -14.12 9.91
C LEU A 27 12.78 -13.94 11.31
N ASP A 28 13.64 -13.98 12.32
CA ASP A 28 13.24 -13.96 13.71
C ASP A 28 12.94 -12.51 14.08
N LEU A 29 11.67 -12.16 14.11
CA LEU A 29 11.23 -10.83 14.52
C LEU A 29 11.41 -10.58 16.02
N SER A 30 11.97 -11.53 16.79
CA SER A 30 12.50 -11.23 18.12
C SER A 30 13.58 -10.13 18.10
N ILE A 31 14.16 -9.86 16.91
CA ILE A 31 15.05 -8.70 16.70
C ILE A 31 14.32 -7.36 16.78
N LEU A 32 13.00 -7.32 16.56
CA LEU A 32 12.21 -6.11 16.71
C LEU A 32 12.03 -5.81 18.21
N PRO A 33 12.02 -4.54 18.61
CA PRO A 33 11.59 -4.15 19.94
C PRO A 33 10.21 -4.72 20.30
N ALA A 34 9.96 -5.00 21.58
CA ALA A 34 8.73 -5.67 22.03
C ALA A 34 7.46 -4.87 21.70
N ASP A 35 7.52 -3.54 21.80
CA ASP A 35 6.48 -2.60 21.37
C ASP A 35 6.21 -2.69 19.86
N ALA A 36 7.25 -2.82 19.05
CA ALA A 36 7.10 -3.03 17.62
C ALA A 36 6.43 -4.37 17.29
N GLN A 37 6.79 -5.45 18.00
CA GLN A 37 6.15 -6.75 17.85
C GLN A 37 4.66 -6.70 18.22
N GLU A 38 4.31 -6.01 19.31
CA GLU A 38 2.93 -5.80 19.74
C GLU A 38 2.13 -5.03 18.69
N ILE A 39 2.67 -3.94 18.13
CA ILE A 39 2.03 -3.18 17.05
C ILE A 39 1.78 -4.07 15.83
N VAL A 40 2.77 -4.85 15.40
CA VAL A 40 2.60 -5.71 14.21
C VAL A 40 1.58 -6.82 14.48
N GLN A 41 1.58 -7.42 15.68
CA GLN A 41 0.60 -8.44 16.04
C GLN A 41 -0.82 -7.87 16.13
N ASP A 42 -1.01 -6.70 16.76
CA ASP A 42 -2.30 -5.99 16.78
C ASP A 42 -2.83 -5.74 15.37
N ARG A 43 -1.95 -5.30 14.45
CA ARG A 43 -2.31 -5.14 13.05
C ARG A 43 -2.67 -6.48 12.42
N LEU A 44 -1.91 -7.54 12.64
CA LEU A 44 -2.22 -8.87 12.11
C LEU A 44 -3.55 -9.43 12.60
N ASP A 45 -3.90 -9.19 13.86
CA ASP A 45 -5.16 -9.67 14.45
C ASP A 45 -6.38 -8.91 13.90
N THR A 46 -6.18 -7.67 13.42
CA THR A 46 -7.21 -6.83 12.81
C THR A 46 -7.19 -6.83 11.28
N ARG A 47 -6.46 -7.75 10.63
CA ARG A 47 -6.17 -7.73 9.18
C ARG A 47 -7.31 -8.10 8.23
N PHE A 48 -8.55 -8.09 8.68
CA PHE A 48 -9.68 -8.60 7.92
C PHE A 48 -10.60 -7.45 7.45
N PRO A 49 -10.20 -6.67 6.42
CA PRO A 49 -11.06 -5.68 5.80
C PRO A 49 -12.40 -6.26 5.34
N PRO A 50 -13.39 -5.40 5.10
CA PRO A 50 -14.65 -5.81 4.52
C PRO A 50 -14.50 -6.55 3.18
N GLU A 51 -15.35 -7.53 2.93
CA GLU A 51 -15.36 -8.28 1.67
C GLU A 51 -16.55 -7.87 0.81
N LEU A 52 -16.28 -7.49 -0.43
CA LEU A 52 -17.31 -7.28 -1.43
C LEU A 52 -17.89 -8.61 -1.92
N LYS A 53 -19.22 -8.76 -1.82
CA LYS A 53 -19.94 -9.97 -2.27
C LYS A 53 -20.65 -9.78 -3.59
N SER A 54 -21.28 -8.62 -3.79
CA SER A 54 -21.96 -8.32 -5.05
C SER A 54 -22.16 -6.82 -5.26
N ILE A 55 -22.28 -6.45 -6.53
CA ILE A 55 -22.72 -5.12 -6.97
C ILE A 55 -23.89 -5.33 -7.92
N THR A 56 -24.95 -4.54 -7.76
CA THR A 56 -26.12 -4.55 -8.64
C THR A 56 -26.51 -3.13 -9.00
N LEU A 57 -26.66 -2.88 -10.30
CA LEU A 57 -27.18 -1.61 -10.84
C LEU A 57 -28.65 -1.76 -11.21
N ASN A 58 -29.44 -0.69 -11.00
CA ASN A 58 -30.83 -0.62 -11.42
C ASN A 58 -31.12 0.77 -12.04
N PRO A 59 -31.41 0.84 -13.36
CA PRO A 59 -31.49 -0.29 -14.29
C PRO A 59 -30.12 -0.97 -14.50
N ALA A 60 -30.12 -2.28 -14.77
CA ALA A 60 -28.89 -3.05 -14.99
C ALA A 60 -28.09 -2.55 -16.22
N ALA A 61 -28.79 -1.93 -17.17
CA ALA A 61 -28.18 -1.12 -18.22
C ALA A 61 -28.64 0.33 -18.01
N PRO A 62 -27.79 1.20 -17.45
CA PRO A 62 -28.06 2.62 -17.26
C PRO A 62 -28.61 3.29 -18.52
N VAL A 63 -29.60 4.16 -18.36
CA VAL A 63 -30.32 4.83 -19.46
C VAL A 63 -30.07 6.33 -19.38
N GLY A 64 -29.79 6.95 -20.53
CA GLY A 64 -29.53 8.38 -20.64
C GLY A 64 -30.61 9.24 -19.97
N GLY A 65 -30.18 10.22 -19.18
CA GLY A 65 -31.03 11.16 -18.46
C GLY A 65 -31.71 10.58 -17.21
N GLN A 66 -31.42 9.33 -16.82
CA GLN A 66 -31.98 8.72 -15.61
C GLN A 66 -30.88 8.39 -14.59
N PRO A 67 -31.11 8.65 -13.29
CA PRO A 67 -30.19 8.20 -12.25
C PRO A 67 -30.17 6.68 -12.18
N THR A 68 -29.02 6.11 -11.82
CA THR A 68 -28.86 4.65 -11.64
C THR A 68 -28.73 4.33 -10.16
N SER A 69 -29.62 3.50 -9.63
CA SER A 69 -29.47 3.00 -8.27
C SER A 69 -28.39 1.93 -8.22
N ILE A 70 -27.49 2.02 -7.24
CA ILE A 70 -26.46 1.03 -6.96
C ILE A 70 -26.72 0.38 -5.62
N THR A 71 -26.68 -0.95 -5.60
CA THR A 71 -26.73 -1.77 -4.39
C THR A 71 -25.45 -2.57 -4.29
N VAL A 72 -24.78 -2.47 -3.14
CA VAL A 72 -23.54 -3.16 -2.84
C VAL A 72 -23.80 -4.08 -1.64
N GLU A 73 -23.37 -5.33 -1.71
CA GLU A 73 -23.38 -6.25 -0.58
C GLU A 73 -21.95 -6.40 -0.04
N ILE A 74 -21.74 -5.93 1.19
CA ILE A 74 -20.46 -6.01 1.90
C ILE A 74 -20.65 -6.91 3.11
N SER A 75 -19.67 -7.76 3.41
CA SER A 75 -19.69 -8.58 4.61
C SER A 75 -18.32 -8.66 5.28
N ASN A 76 -18.33 -8.80 6.60
CA ASN A 76 -17.15 -9.18 7.37
C ASN A 76 -17.32 -10.63 7.82
N ASP A 77 -16.26 -11.44 7.77
CA ASP A 77 -16.32 -12.82 8.27
C ASP A 77 -16.30 -12.81 9.80
N ALA A 78 -17.47 -13.01 10.41
CA ALA A 78 -17.66 -13.01 11.86
C ALA A 78 -16.86 -14.09 12.60
N LYS A 79 -16.26 -15.06 11.89
CA LYS A 79 -15.31 -16.03 12.49
C LYS A 79 -13.89 -15.51 12.58
N LYS A 80 -13.54 -14.47 11.80
CA LYS A 80 -12.20 -13.90 11.70
C LYS A 80 -12.09 -12.56 12.42
N THR A 81 -13.13 -11.74 12.38
CA THR A 81 -13.14 -10.42 13.03
C THR A 81 -14.50 -10.12 13.68
N SER A 82 -14.48 -9.32 14.74
CA SER A 82 -15.67 -8.67 15.31
C SER A 82 -15.96 -7.31 14.69
N ASP A 83 -15.12 -6.84 13.78
CA ASP A 83 -15.31 -5.55 13.12
C ASP A 83 -16.59 -5.54 12.27
N GLU A 84 -17.24 -4.39 12.24
CA GLU A 84 -18.42 -4.14 11.40
C GLU A 84 -18.07 -3.15 10.30
N THR A 85 -18.67 -3.28 9.12
CA THR A 85 -18.54 -2.27 8.07
C THR A 85 -19.18 -0.96 8.53
N SER A 86 -18.38 0.08 8.67
CA SER A 86 -18.79 1.39 9.19
C SER A 86 -19.26 2.32 8.06
N GLU A 87 -18.57 2.31 6.93
CA GLU A 87 -18.86 3.20 5.80
C GLU A 87 -18.64 2.50 4.45
N VAL A 88 -19.48 2.83 3.46
CA VAL A 88 -19.31 2.39 2.07
C VAL A 88 -19.52 3.57 1.14
N TYR A 89 -18.60 3.73 0.20
CA TYR A 89 -18.60 4.75 -0.83
C TYR A 89 -18.55 4.10 -2.21
N VAL A 90 -19.20 4.74 -3.16
CA VAL A 90 -18.98 4.50 -4.58
C VAL A 90 -18.22 5.70 -5.12
N LEU A 91 -17.02 5.43 -5.63
CA LEU A 91 -16.20 6.37 -6.37
C LEU A 91 -16.55 6.21 -7.85
N TYR A 92 -16.67 7.27 -8.63
CA TYR A 92 -16.95 7.16 -10.07
C TYR A 92 -16.36 8.32 -10.87
N MET A 93 -16.11 8.08 -12.15
CA MET A 93 -15.76 9.10 -13.14
C MET A 93 -16.51 8.83 -14.45
N ALA A 94 -16.76 9.89 -15.23
CA ALA A 94 -17.39 9.79 -16.54
C ALA A 94 -16.39 10.17 -17.64
N ASN A 95 -16.52 9.52 -18.79
CA ASN A 95 -15.77 9.76 -20.02
C ASN A 95 -14.24 9.81 -19.83
N PHE A 96 -13.72 9.09 -18.84
CA PHE A 96 -12.31 9.04 -18.48
C PHE A 96 -11.67 10.42 -18.24
N GLU A 97 -12.45 11.40 -17.78
CA GLU A 97 -11.95 12.76 -17.51
C GLU A 97 -11.02 12.85 -16.29
N MET A 98 -10.80 11.74 -15.57
CA MET A 98 -9.97 11.63 -14.36
C MET A 98 -10.39 12.52 -13.19
N ASP A 99 -11.60 13.09 -13.26
CA ASP A 99 -12.25 13.79 -12.15
C ASP A 99 -13.17 12.82 -11.40
N TRP A 100 -12.63 12.20 -10.35
CA TRP A 100 -13.39 11.26 -9.53
C TRP A 100 -14.37 11.99 -8.62
N GLN A 101 -15.58 11.44 -8.56
CA GLN A 101 -16.64 11.86 -7.66
C GLN A 101 -16.93 10.73 -6.67
N SER A 102 -17.54 11.06 -5.52
CA SER A 102 -17.88 10.07 -4.50
C SER A 102 -19.31 10.20 -4.01
N ILE A 103 -19.94 9.05 -3.72
CA ILE A 103 -21.26 8.96 -3.10
C ILE A 103 -21.16 8.04 -1.90
N LYS A 104 -21.55 8.53 -0.72
CA LYS A 104 -21.73 7.70 0.47
C LYS A 104 -23.02 6.90 0.37
N LEU A 105 -22.95 5.58 0.58
CA LEU A 105 -24.11 4.71 0.56
C LEU A 105 -24.79 4.65 1.94
N SER A 106 -26.09 4.35 1.95
CA SER A 106 -26.87 4.12 3.17
C SER A 106 -26.99 2.63 3.45
N SER A 107 -26.79 2.23 4.70
CA SER A 107 -26.82 0.82 5.12
C SER A 107 -28.21 0.33 5.51
N SER A 108 -28.46 -0.95 5.26
CA SER A 108 -29.58 -1.74 5.75
C SER A 108 -29.11 -3.19 5.96
N GLY A 109 -28.45 -3.44 7.08
CA GLY A 109 -27.69 -4.68 7.31
C GLY A 109 -26.45 -4.72 6.40
N ASN A 110 -26.19 -5.85 5.74
CA ASN A 110 -25.05 -6.03 4.83
C ASN A 110 -25.26 -5.39 3.45
N LYS A 111 -26.41 -4.76 3.22
CA LYS A 111 -26.75 -4.11 1.95
C LYS A 111 -26.59 -2.60 2.08
N TRP A 112 -25.87 -2.03 1.12
CA TRP A 112 -25.56 -0.61 1.04
C TRP A 112 -26.13 -0.08 -0.27
N THR A 113 -26.92 1.00 -0.19
CA THR A 113 -27.64 1.52 -1.36
C THR A 113 -27.37 3.00 -1.58
N GLY A 114 -27.35 3.41 -2.84
CA GLY A 114 -27.20 4.80 -3.26
C GLY A 114 -27.69 5.01 -4.68
N GLN A 115 -27.47 6.21 -5.21
CA GLN A 115 -27.83 6.60 -6.57
C GLN A 115 -26.67 7.35 -7.21
N LEU A 116 -26.20 6.83 -8.34
CA LEU A 116 -25.36 7.58 -9.28
C LEU A 116 -26.21 8.68 -9.94
N PRO A 117 -25.61 9.82 -10.32
CA PRO A 117 -26.34 10.87 -11.03
C PRO A 117 -26.83 10.38 -12.39
N ALA A 118 -27.69 11.17 -13.03
CA ALA A 118 -28.09 10.94 -14.41
C ALA A 118 -26.96 11.31 -15.36
N PHE A 119 -26.57 10.36 -16.21
CA PHE A 119 -25.58 10.54 -17.28
C PHE A 119 -26.27 10.62 -18.64
N GLN A 120 -25.60 11.10 -19.68
CA GLN A 120 -26.12 11.14 -21.04
C GLN A 120 -25.94 9.78 -21.74
N SER A 121 -26.79 9.50 -22.74
CA SER A 121 -26.59 8.32 -23.60
C SER A 121 -25.24 8.43 -24.32
N GLY A 122 -24.47 7.34 -24.28
CA GLY A 122 -23.11 7.27 -24.81
C GLY A 122 -22.00 7.53 -23.78
N ASP A 123 -22.32 8.11 -22.62
CA ASP A 123 -21.33 8.33 -21.56
C ASP A 123 -20.71 7.00 -21.11
N GLU A 124 -19.41 7.00 -20.88
CA GLU A 124 -18.63 5.88 -20.36
C GLU A 124 -18.36 6.11 -18.87
N VAL A 125 -18.81 5.23 -18.00
CA VAL A 125 -18.69 5.41 -16.54
C VAL A 125 -17.83 4.31 -15.96
N VAL A 126 -16.76 4.70 -15.28
CA VAL A 126 -15.94 3.83 -14.43
C VAL A 126 -16.33 4.10 -12.99
N TYR A 127 -16.48 3.05 -12.19
CA TYR A 127 -16.77 3.18 -10.76
C TYR A 127 -15.91 2.25 -9.91
N SER A 128 -15.88 2.48 -8.61
CA SER A 128 -15.19 1.62 -7.63
C SER A 128 -15.95 1.65 -6.32
N VAL A 129 -15.99 0.50 -5.65
CA VAL A 129 -16.49 0.40 -4.28
C VAL A 129 -15.33 0.54 -3.30
N ARG A 130 -15.49 1.42 -2.33
CA ARG A 130 -14.63 1.56 -1.15
C ARG A 130 -15.45 1.28 0.10
N ALA A 131 -15.01 0.34 0.93
CA ALA A 131 -15.66 0.02 2.21
C ALA A 131 -14.65 0.14 3.35
N MET A 132 -15.08 0.65 4.49
CA MET A 132 -14.28 0.79 5.70
C MET A 132 -14.96 0.05 6.85
N ASP A 133 -14.19 -0.57 7.74
CA ASP A 133 -14.70 -1.19 8.96
C ASP A 133 -14.52 -0.32 10.21
N SER A 134 -14.93 -0.83 11.37
CA SER A 134 -14.79 -0.18 12.68
C SER A 134 -13.35 -0.05 13.17
N SER A 135 -12.42 -0.84 12.64
CA SER A 135 -10.99 -0.77 12.93
C SER A 135 -10.22 0.14 11.96
N GLY A 136 -10.92 0.72 10.98
CA GLY A 136 -10.36 1.59 9.95
C GLY A 136 -9.66 0.82 8.83
N ASN A 137 -9.84 -0.50 8.74
CA ASN A 137 -9.35 -1.23 7.58
C ASN A 137 -10.23 -0.94 6.37
N ILE A 138 -9.63 -0.97 5.19
CA ILE A 138 -10.31 -0.60 3.95
C ILE A 138 -10.31 -1.75 2.96
N PHE A 139 -11.42 -1.92 2.28
CA PHE A 139 -11.49 -2.62 1.01
C PHE A 139 -11.73 -1.61 -0.11
N ILE A 140 -11.05 -1.77 -1.23
CA ILE A 140 -11.22 -0.93 -2.41
C ILE A 140 -11.09 -1.73 -3.69
N GLN A 141 -11.95 -1.47 -4.67
CA GLN A 141 -11.74 -1.95 -6.03
C GLN A 141 -10.81 -1.00 -6.79
N VAL A 142 -9.89 -1.54 -7.57
CA VAL A 142 -8.99 -0.79 -8.46
C VAL A 142 -9.49 -1.05 -9.89
N PRO A 143 -10.28 -0.13 -10.46
CA PRO A 143 -11.16 -0.43 -11.59
C PRO A 143 -10.55 -0.15 -12.97
N CYS A 144 -9.41 0.55 -13.00
CA CYS A 144 -8.79 1.00 -14.23
C CYS A 144 -7.28 0.85 -14.15
N MET A 145 -6.68 0.73 -15.33
CA MET A 145 -5.23 0.62 -15.50
C MET A 145 -4.59 2.00 -15.52
N VAL A 146 -3.46 2.11 -14.85
CA VAL A 146 -2.61 3.28 -14.81
C VAL A 146 -1.89 3.45 -16.15
N GLU A 147 -2.03 4.61 -16.80
CA GLU A 147 -1.15 4.98 -17.92
C GLU A 147 0.22 5.44 -17.38
N ALA A 148 1.10 4.47 -17.12
CA ALA A 148 2.32 4.64 -16.33
C ALA A 148 3.26 5.79 -16.75
N GLU A 149 3.37 6.11 -18.05
CA GLU A 149 4.24 7.19 -18.52
C GLU A 149 3.62 8.59 -18.38
N ASN A 150 2.29 8.71 -18.37
CA ASN A 150 1.58 9.99 -18.39
C ASN A 150 0.99 10.38 -17.02
N GLU A 151 0.44 9.43 -16.27
CA GLU A 151 -0.28 9.72 -15.02
C GLU A 151 0.64 9.70 -13.79
N VAL A 152 1.42 8.63 -13.65
CA VAL A 152 2.23 8.43 -12.44
C VAL A 152 3.60 9.09 -12.55
N MET A 153 4.00 9.56 -13.75
CA MET A 153 5.37 10.00 -14.05
C MET A 153 5.51 11.46 -14.51
N THR A 154 4.43 12.17 -14.84
CA THR A 154 4.48 13.61 -15.18
C THR A 154 4.58 14.49 -13.94
N LYS A 155 5.17 15.68 -14.07
CA LYS A 155 5.32 16.62 -12.95
C LYS A 155 4.03 17.38 -12.67
N GLU A 156 3.21 17.67 -13.70
CA GLU A 156 1.96 18.41 -13.54
C GLU A 156 0.99 17.70 -12.60
N TYR A 157 0.91 16.37 -12.70
CA TYR A 157 0.01 15.54 -11.90
C TYR A 157 0.25 15.67 -10.38
N PHE A 158 1.47 16.05 -9.98
CA PHE A 158 1.89 16.19 -8.58
C PHE A 158 2.23 17.63 -8.21
N ALA A 159 2.10 18.58 -9.14
CA ALA A 159 2.46 19.98 -8.89
C ALA A 159 1.52 20.64 -7.85
N GLU A 160 0.30 20.11 -7.73
CA GLU A 160 -0.70 20.54 -6.75
C GLU A 160 -0.72 19.65 -5.49
N ASP A 161 -0.03 18.51 -5.51
CA ASP A 161 -0.01 17.56 -4.39
C ASP A 161 0.95 17.98 -3.30
N CYS A 162 0.43 18.47 -2.18
CA CYS A 162 1.14 18.47 -0.89
C CYS A 162 2.49 19.22 -0.84
N VAL A 163 2.90 19.93 -1.90
CA VAL A 163 4.25 20.50 -2.03
C VAL A 163 4.44 21.76 -1.16
N ASN A 164 3.36 22.41 -0.72
CA ASN A 164 3.44 23.72 -0.04
C ASN A 164 2.52 23.90 1.18
N SER A 165 1.76 22.90 1.62
CA SER A 165 0.75 23.13 2.65
C SER A 165 1.31 22.85 4.05
N GLY A 166 1.39 23.89 4.88
CA GLY A 166 1.23 23.73 6.32
C GLY A 166 -0.16 23.23 6.73
N ASP A 167 -0.97 22.77 5.76
CA ASP A 167 -2.33 22.27 5.88
C ASP A 167 -2.44 20.95 5.09
N LEU A 168 -2.07 19.86 5.77
CA LEU A 168 -2.05 18.50 5.22
C LEU A 168 -3.44 17.99 4.82
N LYS A 169 -4.52 18.68 5.19
CA LYS A 169 -5.90 18.34 4.81
C LYS A 169 -6.13 18.35 3.31
N SER A 170 -5.35 19.12 2.55
CA SER A 170 -5.42 19.07 1.08
C SER A 170 -4.97 17.74 0.50
N CYS A 171 -4.16 16.96 1.23
CA CYS A 171 -3.72 15.62 0.84
C CYS A 171 -4.74 14.53 1.17
N GLU A 172 -5.71 14.83 2.03
CA GLU A 172 -6.72 13.88 2.54
C GLU A 172 -7.92 13.70 1.59
N SER A 173 -7.84 14.16 0.33
CA SER A 173 -8.91 13.88 -0.62
C SER A 173 -9.03 12.37 -0.84
N PHE A 174 -10.19 11.81 -0.42
CA PHE A 174 -10.60 10.42 -0.64
C PHE A 174 -10.70 10.00 -2.12
N LEU A 175 -10.49 10.95 -3.03
CA LEU A 175 -10.61 10.73 -4.46
C LEU A 175 -9.32 10.13 -5.03
N PRO A 176 -9.43 9.15 -5.94
CA PRO A 176 -8.29 8.60 -6.66
C PRO A 176 -7.52 9.65 -7.45
N ARG A 177 -6.27 9.30 -7.77
CA ARG A 177 -5.35 10.08 -8.60
C ARG A 177 -5.20 9.33 -9.92
N GLY A 178 -6.04 9.67 -10.89
CA GLY A 178 -6.14 8.90 -12.13
C GLY A 178 -6.63 7.51 -11.75
N CYS A 179 -5.86 6.47 -12.09
CA CYS A 179 -6.16 5.10 -11.66
C CYS A 179 -5.47 4.66 -10.36
N MET A 180 -4.81 5.58 -9.64
CA MET A 180 -4.23 5.32 -8.32
C MET A 180 -5.25 5.55 -7.21
N MET A 181 -5.80 4.47 -6.67
CA MET A 181 -6.87 4.48 -5.67
C MET A 181 -6.29 4.72 -4.27
N GLN A 182 -6.88 5.65 -3.52
CA GLN A 182 -6.42 5.95 -2.15
C GLN A 182 -6.78 4.82 -1.17
N MET A 183 -5.80 4.46 -0.35
CA MET A 183 -5.87 3.46 0.71
C MET A 183 -6.10 4.10 2.10
N ALA A 184 -6.17 3.27 3.14
CA ALA A 184 -6.39 3.76 4.50
C ALA A 184 -5.27 4.72 4.93
N LEU A 185 -5.68 5.93 5.31
CA LEU A 185 -4.79 6.88 5.97
C LEU A 185 -4.79 6.61 7.47
N ASN A 186 -3.73 7.07 8.12
CA ASN A 186 -3.76 7.24 9.55
C ASN A 186 -4.66 8.45 9.83
N ASP A 187 -5.94 8.23 10.19
CA ASP A 187 -6.92 9.30 10.47
C ASP A 187 -6.46 10.27 11.58
N SER A 188 -5.41 9.92 12.30
CA SER A 188 -4.72 10.78 13.26
C SER A 188 -3.25 10.39 13.32
N PRO A 189 -2.39 10.91 12.42
CA PRO A 189 -0.96 10.59 12.44
C PRO A 189 -0.41 10.93 13.83
N ASP A 190 0.32 10.00 14.44
CA ASP A 190 0.91 10.24 15.75
C ASP A 190 1.91 11.40 15.66
N GLU A 191 1.54 12.54 16.26
CA GLU A 191 2.34 13.76 16.24
C GLU A 191 3.69 13.60 16.96
N ASN A 192 3.88 12.52 17.73
CA ASN A 192 5.16 12.20 18.35
C ASN A 192 6.16 11.58 17.38
N LEU A 193 5.70 11.12 16.22
CA LEU A 193 6.57 10.53 15.20
C LEU A 193 7.37 11.62 14.48
N PRO A 194 8.66 11.42 14.22
CA PRO A 194 9.41 12.24 13.26
C PRO A 194 8.70 12.37 11.91
N ALA A 195 8.71 13.57 11.34
CA ALA A 195 7.97 13.90 10.12
C ALA A 195 8.30 12.97 8.92
N PHE A 196 9.55 12.50 8.80
CA PHE A 196 9.93 11.58 7.72
C PHE A 196 9.28 10.20 7.84
N GLY A 197 8.86 9.80 9.05
CA GLY A 197 8.26 8.51 9.32
C GLY A 197 6.74 8.52 9.24
N ARG A 198 6.11 9.71 9.25
CA ARG A 198 4.65 9.86 9.12
C ARG A 198 4.25 9.59 7.67
N LEU A 199 3.27 8.73 7.48
CA LEU A 199 2.70 8.48 6.16
C LEU A 199 1.37 9.22 6.05
N HIS A 200 1.26 10.08 5.04
CA HIS A 200 0.08 10.92 4.82
C HIS A 200 -0.83 10.40 3.73
N ASP A 201 -0.28 9.68 2.77
CA ASP A 201 -1.05 9.14 1.67
C ASP A 201 -0.45 7.81 1.22
N LEU A 202 -1.32 6.87 0.90
CA LEU A 202 -0.96 5.63 0.24
C LEU A 202 -1.98 5.39 -0.86
N ARG A 203 -1.51 5.13 -2.07
CA ARG A 203 -2.36 4.82 -3.22
C ARG A 203 -1.85 3.60 -3.94
N ILE A 204 -2.77 2.83 -4.51
CA ILE A 204 -2.46 1.63 -5.27
C ILE A 204 -3.13 1.69 -6.63
N GLY A 205 -2.38 1.26 -7.63
CA GLY A 205 -2.84 1.10 -8.99
C GLY A 205 -2.13 -0.07 -9.65
N TYR A 206 -2.51 -0.36 -10.89
CA TYR A 206 -1.88 -1.41 -11.68
C TYR A 206 -1.94 -1.07 -13.16
N ASP A 207 -1.11 -1.72 -13.96
CA ASP A 207 -1.27 -1.83 -15.41
C ASP A 207 -1.09 -3.30 -15.83
N GLU A 208 -0.94 -3.56 -17.12
CA GLU A 208 -0.73 -4.91 -17.65
C GLU A 208 0.54 -5.59 -17.12
N GLU A 209 1.54 -4.82 -16.70
CA GLU A 209 2.87 -5.33 -16.33
C GLU A 209 3.15 -5.21 -14.83
N PHE A 210 2.68 -4.15 -14.16
CA PHE A 210 3.08 -3.74 -12.83
C PHE A 210 1.91 -3.50 -11.88
N VAL A 211 2.18 -3.72 -10.59
CA VAL A 211 1.44 -3.11 -9.48
C VAL A 211 2.24 -1.94 -8.95
N TYR A 212 1.54 -0.85 -8.65
CA TYR A 212 2.08 0.41 -8.17
C TYR A 212 1.65 0.66 -6.73
N VAL A 213 2.57 1.18 -5.93
CA VAL A 213 2.33 1.73 -4.60
C VAL A 213 2.91 3.15 -4.59
N ASP A 214 2.05 4.17 -4.54
CA ASP A 214 2.44 5.56 -4.34
C ASP A 214 2.27 5.93 -2.87
N MET A 215 3.34 6.42 -2.26
CA MET A 215 3.41 6.77 -0.86
C MET A 215 3.83 8.23 -0.71
N VAL A 216 3.14 8.94 0.17
CA VAL A 216 3.46 10.31 0.55
C VAL A 216 3.86 10.35 2.01
N ALA A 217 5.10 10.74 2.28
CA ALA A 217 5.60 10.94 3.64
C ALA A 217 5.31 12.36 4.17
N GLY A 218 5.42 12.56 5.48
CA GLY A 218 5.27 13.87 6.13
C GLY A 218 6.48 14.79 6.02
N ALA A 219 7.58 14.28 5.47
CA ALA A 219 8.71 15.09 5.08
C ALA A 219 9.30 14.55 3.78
N LYS A 220 10.25 15.30 3.21
CA LYS A 220 11.05 14.86 2.08
C LYS A 220 11.65 13.49 2.36
N ILE A 221 11.60 12.61 1.36
CA ILE A 221 12.22 11.29 1.42
C ILE A 221 13.73 11.45 1.40
N GLU A 222 14.37 10.94 2.45
CA GLU A 222 15.80 11.08 2.68
C GLU A 222 16.37 9.77 3.21
N GLY A 223 17.65 9.51 2.93
CA GLY A 223 18.29 8.27 3.38
C GLY A 223 18.63 8.23 4.87
N GLY A 224 18.73 9.40 5.52
CA GLY A 224 19.35 9.57 6.84
C GLY A 224 20.87 9.77 6.73
N SER A 225 21.63 9.24 7.70
CA SER A 225 23.10 9.44 7.82
C SER A 225 23.82 8.14 8.20
N MET A 226 25.09 8.01 7.82
CA MET A 226 25.95 6.92 8.30
C MET A 226 26.71 7.29 9.60
N THR A 227 26.68 8.56 10.02
CA THR A 227 27.40 9.02 11.22
C THR A 227 26.69 10.22 11.87
N PRO A 228 25.98 10.03 13.01
CA PRO A 228 25.58 8.73 13.57
C PRO A 228 24.72 7.95 12.57
N THR A 229 24.68 6.62 12.70
CA THR A 229 23.87 5.81 11.77
C THR A 229 22.39 6.01 12.04
N ASP A 230 21.71 6.54 11.03
CA ASP A 230 20.29 6.77 10.91
C ASP A 230 19.91 6.29 9.50
N ILE A 231 19.37 5.09 9.38
CA ILE A 231 18.92 4.53 8.10
C ILE A 231 17.41 4.64 8.06
N ARG A 232 16.90 5.37 7.08
CA ARG A 232 15.46 5.51 6.86
C ARG A 232 15.03 4.54 5.76
N ILE A 233 14.00 3.75 6.07
CA ILE A 233 13.42 2.76 5.15
C ILE A 233 11.94 3.09 5.00
N TYR A 234 11.51 3.17 3.75
CA TYR A 234 10.14 3.40 3.33
C TYR A 234 9.66 2.14 2.62
N GLY A 235 8.47 1.65 2.92
CA GLY A 235 8.03 0.40 2.33
C GLY A 235 6.55 0.13 2.48
N SER A 236 6.12 -0.96 1.85
CA SER A 236 4.80 -1.52 2.04
C SER A 236 4.93 -3.03 2.10
N LEU A 237 4.37 -3.61 3.14
CA LEU A 237 4.03 -5.02 3.12
C LEU A 237 2.87 -5.22 2.13
N MET A 238 2.91 -6.30 1.39
CA MET A 238 1.85 -6.77 0.52
C MET A 238 1.63 -8.26 0.79
N VAL A 239 0.39 -8.68 0.92
CA VAL A 239 0.02 -10.05 1.29
C VAL A 239 -1.05 -10.56 0.35
N ASN A 240 -0.92 -11.81 -0.07
CA ASN A 240 -1.94 -12.53 -0.80
C ASN A 240 -2.89 -13.25 0.20
N PRO A 241 -4.12 -12.75 0.40
CA PRO A 241 -5.06 -13.35 1.34
C PRO A 241 -5.52 -14.76 0.92
N ASP A 242 -5.46 -15.12 -0.37
CA ASP A 242 -5.80 -16.46 -0.85
C ASP A 242 -4.76 -17.52 -0.41
N VAL A 243 -3.52 -17.07 -0.14
CA VAL A 243 -2.43 -17.93 0.36
C VAL A 243 -2.40 -17.92 1.88
N MET A 244 -2.56 -16.75 2.51
CA MET A 244 -2.54 -16.61 3.97
C MET A 244 -3.78 -17.21 4.63
N GLY A 245 -4.93 -17.19 3.95
CA GLY A 245 -6.20 -17.69 4.48
C GLY A 245 -6.65 -16.91 5.72
N GLY A 246 -6.99 -17.64 6.78
CA GLY A 246 -7.40 -17.08 8.08
C GLY A 246 -6.28 -17.01 9.14
N ASP A 247 -5.05 -17.41 8.80
CA ASP A 247 -3.93 -17.41 9.73
C ASP A 247 -3.49 -15.95 10.02
N THR A 248 -3.32 -15.58 11.29
CA THR A 248 -2.84 -14.24 11.71
C THR A 248 -1.40 -14.28 12.23
N SER A 249 -0.72 -15.41 12.09
CA SER A 249 0.68 -15.53 12.46
C SER A 249 1.58 -14.77 11.49
N MET A 250 2.68 -14.29 12.03
CA MET A 250 3.75 -13.67 11.26
C MET A 250 4.29 -14.60 10.17
N ASP A 251 4.50 -15.88 10.50
CA ASP A 251 5.03 -16.87 9.55
C ASP A 251 4.12 -17.01 8.32
N ALA A 252 2.79 -17.05 8.52
CA ALA A 252 1.84 -17.05 7.42
C ALA A 252 1.92 -15.76 6.58
N MET A 253 2.07 -14.60 7.22
CA MET A 253 2.24 -13.31 6.54
C MET A 253 3.50 -13.31 5.66
N LEU A 254 4.63 -13.81 6.18
CA LEU A 254 5.88 -13.87 5.44
C LEU A 254 5.83 -14.88 4.27
N LYS A 255 5.13 -16.00 4.45
CA LYS A 255 4.92 -17.01 3.40
C LYS A 255 4.01 -16.54 2.28
N ALA A 256 2.96 -15.79 2.64
CA ALA A 256 1.95 -15.32 1.71
C ALA A 256 2.23 -13.91 1.16
N GLY A 257 3.30 -13.27 1.62
CA GLY A 257 3.55 -11.86 1.39
C GLY A 257 4.88 -11.54 0.73
N GLY A 258 5.01 -10.26 0.40
CA GLY A 258 6.24 -9.63 0.01
C GLY A 258 6.35 -8.23 0.60
N LEU A 259 7.55 -7.68 0.54
CA LEU A 259 7.92 -6.39 1.09
C LEU A 259 8.49 -5.53 -0.02
N PHE A 260 7.79 -4.45 -0.35
CA PHE A 260 8.43 -3.31 -1.01
C PHE A 260 9.28 -2.56 0.00
N ALA A 261 10.52 -2.28 -0.35
CA ALA A 261 11.39 -1.47 0.49
C ALA A 261 12.29 -0.57 -0.34
N TYR A 262 12.41 0.66 0.14
CA TYR A 262 13.22 1.73 -0.41
C TYR A 262 14.04 2.40 0.69
N SER A 263 15.34 2.56 0.48
CA SER A 263 16.22 3.32 1.36
C SER A 263 17.24 4.11 0.54
N PRO A 264 17.07 5.44 0.41
CA PRO A 264 17.96 6.27 -0.41
C PRO A 264 19.44 6.19 0.01
N LEU A 265 19.71 5.92 1.29
CA LEU A 265 21.07 5.81 1.81
C LEU A 265 21.80 4.62 1.20
N LEU A 266 21.09 3.59 0.75
CA LEU A 266 21.68 2.40 0.17
C LEU A 266 22.16 2.60 -1.27
N LYS A 267 21.71 3.69 -1.92
CA LYS A 267 22.16 4.06 -3.26
C LYS A 267 23.67 4.25 -3.35
N GLN A 268 24.29 4.74 -2.28
CA GLN A 268 25.75 4.89 -2.20
C GLN A 268 26.51 3.54 -2.23
N PHE A 269 25.80 2.42 -2.01
CA PHE A 269 26.35 1.07 -2.03
C PHE A 269 25.97 0.28 -3.29
N GLU A 270 25.19 0.83 -4.22
CA GLU A 270 24.82 0.15 -5.47
C GLU A 270 26.03 -0.26 -6.29
N SER A 271 27.12 0.53 -6.25
CA SER A 271 28.38 0.19 -6.93
C SER A 271 29.01 -1.12 -6.44
N THR A 272 28.56 -1.65 -5.30
CA THR A 272 29.01 -2.95 -4.79
C THR A 272 28.32 -4.13 -5.48
N GLY A 273 27.17 -3.90 -6.13
CA GLY A 273 26.34 -4.94 -6.75
C GLY A 273 25.60 -5.86 -5.77
N TYR A 274 25.76 -5.66 -4.46
CA TYR A 274 25.13 -6.51 -3.43
C TYR A 274 23.85 -5.91 -2.83
N ILE A 275 23.64 -4.60 -3.00
CA ILE A 275 22.59 -3.85 -2.32
C ILE A 275 21.97 -2.89 -3.33
N SER A 276 20.64 -2.91 -3.43
CA SER A 276 19.85 -1.95 -4.19
C SER A 276 19.21 -0.97 -3.22
N ASP A 277 19.04 0.29 -3.61
CA ASP A 277 18.23 1.23 -2.83
C ASP A 277 16.74 0.88 -2.85
N CYS A 278 16.31 0.04 -3.80
CA CYS A 278 14.95 -0.40 -4.03
C CYS A 278 14.86 -1.90 -4.28
N PHE A 279 13.93 -2.59 -3.62
CA PHE A 279 13.69 -4.01 -3.86
C PHE A 279 12.29 -4.48 -3.48
N PHE A 280 11.93 -5.65 -4.01
CA PHE A 280 10.79 -6.45 -3.56
C PHE A 280 11.31 -7.75 -2.95
N GLY A 281 11.16 -7.92 -1.63
CA GLY A 281 11.54 -9.14 -0.91
C GLY A 281 10.34 -10.06 -0.75
N TYR A 282 10.52 -11.38 -0.86
CA TYR A 282 9.44 -12.36 -0.66
C TYR A 282 10.01 -13.74 -0.30
N GLN A 283 9.20 -14.62 0.28
CA GLN A 283 9.65 -15.98 0.55
C GLN A 283 9.43 -16.92 -0.64
N ARG A 284 10.45 -17.70 -1.00
CA ARG A 284 10.39 -18.74 -2.03
C ARG A 284 11.09 -20.00 -1.56
N ALA A 285 10.35 -21.11 -1.51
CA ALA A 285 10.86 -22.41 -1.08
C ALA A 285 11.55 -22.37 0.30
N GLY A 286 10.97 -21.62 1.25
CA GLY A 286 11.48 -21.46 2.61
C GLY A 286 12.61 -20.45 2.76
N ALA A 287 13.14 -19.88 1.67
CA ALA A 287 14.20 -18.86 1.70
C ALA A 287 13.67 -17.49 1.27
N TRP A 288 14.25 -16.42 1.81
CA TRP A 288 14.00 -15.08 1.32
C TRP A 288 14.68 -14.86 -0.03
N ALA A 289 13.90 -14.40 -0.99
CA ALA A 289 14.34 -13.93 -2.30
C ALA A 289 14.18 -12.41 -2.34
N VAL A 290 15.09 -11.75 -3.06
CA VAL A 290 15.05 -10.30 -3.28
C VAL A 290 15.09 -10.05 -4.78
N ASP A 291 14.10 -9.31 -5.27
CA ASP A 291 14.02 -8.89 -6.66
C ASP A 291 14.27 -7.39 -6.79
N THR A 292 15.43 -7.07 -7.35
CA THR A 292 15.85 -5.71 -7.70
C THR A 292 15.70 -5.42 -9.20
N LYS A 293 15.46 -6.45 -10.03
CA LYS A 293 15.41 -6.32 -11.49
C LYS A 293 14.01 -5.96 -11.98
N ASN A 294 12.98 -6.49 -11.32
CA ASN A 294 11.58 -6.31 -11.69
C ASN A 294 10.87 -5.33 -10.75
N THR A 295 11.64 -4.65 -9.91
CA THR A 295 11.17 -3.67 -8.95
C THR A 295 11.83 -2.34 -9.24
N THR A 296 11.10 -1.24 -9.15
CA THR A 296 11.62 0.12 -9.35
C THR A 296 11.01 1.06 -8.33
N CYS A 297 11.83 1.94 -7.79
CA CYS A 297 11.41 2.97 -6.85
C CYS A 297 11.80 4.33 -7.42
N ILE A 298 10.85 5.25 -7.47
CA ILE A 298 11.01 6.59 -8.00
C ILE A 298 10.70 7.57 -6.87
N SER A 299 11.76 8.17 -6.31
CA SER A 299 11.65 9.28 -5.37
C SER A 299 11.84 10.60 -6.12
N ARG A 300 10.89 11.53 -5.98
CA ARG A 300 10.82 12.76 -6.79
C ARG A 300 11.57 13.97 -6.21
N ASN A 301 12.56 13.77 -5.34
CA ASN A 301 13.18 14.82 -4.51
C ASN A 301 12.17 15.60 -3.63
N THR A 302 10.96 15.06 -3.47
CA THR A 302 9.89 15.56 -2.62
C THR A 302 9.62 14.51 -1.53
N ASN A 303 8.42 14.54 -0.95
CA ASN A 303 7.89 13.53 -0.05
C ASN A 303 7.16 12.36 -0.75
N HIS A 304 7.18 12.30 -2.09
CA HIS A 304 6.56 11.21 -2.87
C HIS A 304 7.54 10.09 -3.23
N LEU A 305 7.09 8.86 -3.01
CA LEU A 305 7.75 7.61 -3.36
C LEU A 305 6.78 6.73 -4.15
N ILE A 306 7.10 6.47 -5.41
CA ILE A 306 6.39 5.46 -6.20
C ILE A 306 7.24 4.19 -6.23
N MET A 307 6.67 3.08 -5.79
CA MET A 307 7.25 1.74 -5.89
C MET A 307 6.42 0.94 -6.88
N LYS A 308 7.07 0.19 -7.78
CA LYS A 308 6.37 -0.72 -8.67
C LYS A 308 7.10 -2.05 -8.81
N THR A 309 6.35 -3.14 -8.92
CA THR A 309 6.89 -4.48 -9.18
C THR A 309 6.03 -5.21 -10.21
N LYS A 310 6.65 -6.10 -11.00
CA LYS A 310 5.91 -6.84 -12.03
C LYS A 310 4.92 -7.82 -11.43
N TRP A 311 3.76 -8.00 -12.07
CA TRP A 311 2.77 -9.03 -11.71
C TRP A 311 3.39 -10.42 -11.57
N SER A 312 4.25 -10.82 -12.51
CA SER A 312 4.98 -12.10 -12.46
C SER A 312 5.83 -12.34 -11.21
N ARG A 313 6.11 -11.29 -10.42
CA ARG A 313 6.78 -11.39 -9.12
C ARG A 313 5.80 -11.50 -7.98
N ILE A 314 4.68 -10.81 -8.06
CA ILE A 314 3.57 -10.98 -7.12
C ILE A 314 3.07 -12.41 -7.16
N GLU A 315 2.89 -13.00 -8.35
CA GLU A 315 2.49 -14.40 -8.53
C GLU A 315 3.44 -15.41 -7.84
N SER A 316 4.68 -15.01 -7.54
CA SER A 316 5.63 -15.87 -6.85
C SER A 316 5.36 -16.04 -5.35
N ILE A 317 4.50 -15.20 -4.76
CA ILE A 317 3.97 -15.37 -3.39
C ILE A 317 2.76 -16.32 -3.34
N GLY A 318 2.30 -16.81 -4.51
CA GLY A 318 1.26 -17.82 -4.67
C GLY A 318 0.10 -17.37 -5.56
N ALA A 319 -0.78 -18.31 -5.90
CA ALA A 319 -1.94 -18.03 -6.76
C ALA A 319 -2.90 -17.05 -6.08
N ASN A 320 -3.45 -16.10 -6.85
CA ASN A 320 -4.38 -15.07 -6.38
C ASN A 320 -5.69 -15.07 -7.19
N PRO A 321 -6.52 -16.12 -7.09
CA PRO A 321 -7.77 -16.21 -7.85
C PRO A 321 -8.79 -15.12 -7.49
N SER A 322 -8.71 -14.53 -6.29
CA SER A 322 -9.62 -13.44 -5.88
C SER A 322 -9.32 -12.10 -6.57
N GLY A 323 -8.09 -11.95 -7.09
CA GLY A 323 -7.57 -10.66 -7.55
C GLY A 323 -7.38 -9.66 -6.41
N VAL A 324 -7.36 -10.11 -5.15
CA VAL A 324 -7.22 -9.25 -3.97
C VAL A 324 -5.79 -9.32 -3.45
N LEU A 325 -5.21 -8.17 -3.12
CA LEU A 325 -3.97 -8.09 -2.33
C LEU A 325 -4.22 -7.18 -1.14
N GLN A 326 -3.66 -7.55 0.01
CA GLN A 326 -3.71 -6.75 1.23
C GLN A 326 -2.39 -5.99 1.40
N PHE A 327 -2.45 -4.74 1.83
CA PHE A 327 -1.28 -3.87 1.99
C PHE A 327 -1.25 -3.26 3.38
N ILE A 328 -0.03 -3.12 3.92
CA ILE A 328 0.27 -2.27 5.07
C ILE A 328 1.46 -1.39 4.70
N PRO A 329 1.30 -0.07 4.62
CA PRO A 329 2.43 0.82 4.46
C PRO A 329 3.18 0.95 5.79
N LEU A 330 4.50 1.06 5.70
CA LEU A 330 5.37 1.14 6.86
C LEU A 330 6.53 2.12 6.62
N GLY A 331 6.74 2.99 7.61
CA GLY A 331 7.94 3.80 7.75
C GLY A 331 8.79 3.25 8.89
N VAL A 332 10.07 2.96 8.64
CA VAL A 332 10.98 2.40 9.65
C VAL A 332 12.24 3.24 9.75
N GLN A 333 12.61 3.59 10.99
CA GLN A 333 13.91 4.17 11.29
C GLN A 333 14.78 3.11 11.95
N VAL A 334 15.98 2.91 11.40
CA VAL A 334 16.99 2.05 12.02
C VAL A 334 18.14 2.91 12.48
N THR A 335 18.39 2.90 13.79
CA THR A 335 19.57 3.52 14.39
C THR A 335 20.54 2.44 14.89
N LEU A 336 21.85 2.61 14.64
CA LEU A 336 22.86 1.73 15.25
C LEU A 336 23.25 2.30 16.60
N LEU A 337 22.93 1.57 17.66
CA LEU A 337 23.36 1.92 19.02
C LEU A 337 24.81 1.49 19.28
N ASP A 338 25.22 0.35 18.73
CA ASP A 338 26.56 -0.21 18.95
C ASP A 338 27.05 -1.02 17.74
N MET A 339 28.03 -0.48 17.01
CA MET A 339 28.68 -1.17 15.88
C MET A 339 29.49 -2.40 16.29
N GLY A 340 29.97 -2.46 17.54
CA GLY A 340 30.76 -3.59 18.05
C GLY A 340 29.88 -4.80 18.36
N ALA A 341 28.67 -4.56 18.86
CA ALA A 341 27.70 -5.60 19.20
C ALA A 341 26.66 -5.88 18.09
N MET A 342 26.67 -5.11 16.99
CA MET A 342 25.62 -5.11 15.97
C MET A 342 24.21 -4.98 16.58
N LYS A 343 24.07 -4.15 17.61
CA LYS A 343 22.76 -3.87 18.22
C LYS A 343 22.07 -2.75 17.44
N PHE A 344 20.95 -3.10 16.84
CA PHE A 344 20.06 -2.18 16.13
C PHE A 344 18.93 -1.76 17.06
N ASP A 345 18.60 -0.46 17.07
CA ASP A 345 17.34 0.06 17.59
C ASP A 345 16.52 0.48 16.37
N GLY A 346 15.66 -0.43 15.94
CA GLY A 346 14.71 -0.22 14.86
C GLY A 346 13.38 0.21 15.45
N ARG A 347 12.94 1.43 15.16
CA ARG A 347 11.66 1.93 15.63
C ARG A 347 10.68 1.95 14.46
N PRO A 348 9.55 1.22 14.52
CA PRO A 348 8.48 1.48 13.59
C PRO A 348 8.04 2.92 13.82
N MET A 349 8.02 3.69 12.75
CA MET A 349 7.63 5.08 12.82
C MET A 349 6.13 5.12 12.63
N ASP A 350 5.63 4.60 11.52
CA ASP A 350 4.20 4.58 11.25
C ASP A 350 3.84 3.25 10.59
N VAL A 351 2.75 2.65 11.06
CA VAL A 351 2.18 1.41 10.53
C VAL A 351 0.70 1.66 10.37
N ALA A 352 0.29 1.92 9.12
CA ALA A 352 -1.11 2.24 8.85
C ALA A 352 -2.01 1.00 8.98
N ARG A 353 -3.31 1.20 8.75
CA ARG A 353 -4.31 0.13 8.76
C ARG A 353 -4.18 -0.74 7.51
N TRP A 354 -4.76 -1.94 7.56
CA TRP A 354 -4.79 -2.82 6.41
C TRP A 354 -5.69 -2.25 5.32
N THR A 355 -5.23 -2.39 4.08
CA THR A 355 -6.08 -2.14 2.92
C THR A 355 -6.08 -3.34 1.99
N ALA A 356 -7.24 -3.89 1.68
CA ALA A 356 -7.45 -4.84 0.61
C ALA A 356 -7.77 -4.09 -0.69
N ALA A 357 -6.94 -4.29 -1.72
CA ALA A 357 -7.23 -3.84 -3.08
C ALA A 357 -7.64 -5.04 -3.95
N GLN A 358 -8.82 -4.96 -4.55
CA GLN A 358 -9.25 -5.89 -5.59
C GLN A 358 -8.98 -5.29 -6.97
N PHE A 359 -8.09 -5.90 -7.75
CA PHE A 359 -7.81 -5.47 -9.12
C PHE A 359 -8.84 -6.11 -10.06
N THR A 360 -9.60 -5.28 -10.77
CA THR A 360 -10.74 -5.77 -11.57
C THR A 360 -11.06 -4.83 -12.73
N GLU A 361 -11.52 -5.40 -13.84
CA GLU A 361 -12.03 -4.68 -15.01
C GLU A 361 -13.58 -4.61 -15.02
N ASP A 362 -14.25 -5.26 -14.05
CA ASP A 362 -15.72 -5.46 -14.03
C ASP A 362 -16.51 -4.25 -13.50
N THR A 363 -15.93 -3.06 -13.62
CA THR A 363 -16.42 -1.84 -12.96
C THR A 363 -16.58 -0.68 -13.92
N TYR A 364 -17.09 -1.02 -15.11
CA TYR A 364 -17.34 -0.11 -16.22
C TYR A 364 -18.73 -0.37 -16.81
N PHE A 365 -19.43 0.70 -17.22
CA PHE A 365 -20.59 0.59 -18.10
C PHE A 365 -20.67 1.77 -19.07
N GLN A 366 -21.27 1.51 -20.23
CA GLN A 366 -21.70 2.56 -21.15
C GLN A 366 -23.20 2.80 -21.01
N VAL A 367 -23.59 4.07 -20.94
CA VAL A 367 -24.99 4.48 -20.79
C VAL A 367 -25.73 4.36 -22.12
N LYS A 368 -26.90 3.72 -22.10
CA LYS A 368 -27.73 3.48 -23.29
C LYS A 368 -28.59 4.67 -23.67
#